data_AF-A0A7V5V621-F1
#
_entry.id   AF-A0A7V5V621-F1
#
_cell.length_a   1.000
_cell.length_b   1.000
_cell.length_c   1.000
_cell.angle_alpha   90.00
_cell.angle_beta   90.00
_cell.angle_gamma   90.00
#
_symmetry.space_group_name_H-M   'P 1'
#
loop_
_entity.id
_entity.type
_entity.pdbx_description
1 polymer ?
#
loop_
_entity_poly.entity_id
_entity_poly.type
_entity_poly.pdbx_seq_one_letter_code
_entity_poly.pdbx_strand_id
1 'polypeptide(L)'
;AGDGRTINARPHPLVIQPEEQVCGEKAEGDDLRFSLLLLDRANSLLPYIVHAVRLMGEAGIGSGRRTGLGRFTIAEIRAGEDLVYDNQENILHQPVTTGKIRLDPCPDRGISSLQVLLHTPLRLKQHNRLKMDLPFDTFIRACLRRIAALEEAYGQGEPDLDYRGLVERAGRVKVGKSSIRWHPLFRWSNRQKQKISLAGLAGNVTYRGELAEFIPLLRYCEQVNIGKQTVFGLGKIRLVG
;
A
#
# COMPACT_ATOMS: atom_id res chain seq x y z
N ALA A 1 -3.45 25.37 -26.53
CA ALA A 1 -3.94 25.35 -25.13
C ALA A 1 -3.44 24.06 -24.49
N GLY A 2 -2.38 24.13 -23.69
CA GLY A 2 -1.78 22.95 -23.07
C GLY A 2 -2.71 22.41 -21.99
N ASP A 3 -3.18 21.17 -22.17
CA ASP A 3 -3.96 20.43 -21.20
C ASP A 3 -3.15 20.32 -19.90
N GLY A 4 -3.61 20.99 -18.85
CA GLY A 4 -2.98 21.09 -17.54
C GLY A 4 -3.06 19.79 -16.73
N ARG A 5 -2.82 18.64 -17.37
CA ARG A 5 -2.53 17.39 -16.66
C ARG A 5 -1.19 17.56 -15.97
N THR A 6 -1.24 17.96 -14.70
CA THR A 6 -0.09 17.89 -13.82
C THR A 6 0.38 16.45 -13.87
N ILE A 7 1.55 16.20 -14.46
CA ILE A 7 2.17 14.88 -14.50
C ILE A 7 2.30 14.45 -13.04
N ASN A 8 1.42 13.54 -12.59
CA ASN A 8 1.59 12.95 -11.28
C ASN A 8 2.96 12.28 -11.30
N ALA A 9 3.81 12.60 -10.33
CA ALA A 9 5.11 11.94 -10.22
C ALA A 9 4.91 10.43 -10.33
N ARG A 10 5.66 9.80 -11.25
CA ARG A 10 5.58 8.35 -11.52
C ARG A 10 5.55 7.61 -10.18
N PRO A 11 4.59 6.71 -9.94
CA PRO A 11 4.51 5.99 -8.66
C PRO A 11 5.83 5.27 -8.40
N HIS A 12 6.21 5.10 -7.14
CA HIS A 12 7.38 4.28 -6.82
C HIS A 12 7.05 2.79 -7.07
N PRO A 13 7.98 2.00 -7.64
CA PRO A 13 7.78 0.57 -7.91
C PRO A 13 8.02 -0.29 -6.65
N LEU A 14 7.97 0.32 -5.48
CA LEU A 14 8.31 -0.27 -4.19
C LEU A 14 7.32 0.26 -3.14
N VAL A 15 6.83 -0.63 -2.29
CA VAL A 15 6.05 -0.27 -1.10
C VAL A 15 6.58 -1.02 0.12
N ILE A 16 6.90 -0.29 1.18
CA ILE A 16 7.26 -0.87 2.48
C ILE A 16 5.97 -1.23 3.21
N GLN A 17 5.83 -2.48 3.65
CA GLN A 17 4.67 -2.99 4.37
C GLN A 17 5.13 -3.53 5.72
N PRO A 18 5.09 -2.72 6.80
CA PRO A 18 5.33 -3.24 8.14
C PRO A 18 4.25 -4.27 8.50
N GLU A 19 4.58 -5.24 9.34
CA GLU A 19 3.59 -6.18 9.87
C GLU A 19 2.54 -5.45 10.71
N GLU A 20 1.36 -6.06 10.83
CA GLU A 20 0.32 -5.57 11.72
C GLU A 20 0.87 -5.61 13.16
N GLN A 21 0.65 -4.54 13.93
CA GLN A 21 1.05 -4.43 15.36
C GLN A 21 2.56 -4.32 15.66
N VAL A 22 3.41 -3.93 14.70
CA VAL A 22 4.81 -3.54 15.01
C VAL A 22 4.79 -2.18 15.73
N CYS A 23 4.55 -2.22 17.04
CA CYS A 23 4.59 -1.05 17.91
C CYS A 23 5.53 -1.31 19.07
N GLY A 24 6.25 -0.27 19.47
CA GLY A 24 7.13 -0.30 20.63
C GLY A 24 8.61 -0.28 20.28
N GLU A 25 9.42 -0.30 21.33
CA GLU A 25 10.86 -0.39 21.25
C GLU A 25 11.28 -1.85 21.07
N LYS A 26 12.32 -2.09 20.28
CA LYS A 26 12.92 -3.41 20.11
C LYS A 26 14.20 -3.48 20.95
N ALA A 27 14.33 -4.54 21.72
CA ALA A 27 15.54 -4.87 22.45
C ALA A 27 16.51 -5.66 21.56
N GLU A 28 17.74 -5.80 22.03
CA GLU A 28 18.70 -6.70 21.39
C GLU A 28 18.19 -8.15 21.47
N GLY A 29 18.28 -8.87 20.34
CA GLY A 29 17.73 -10.22 20.19
C GLY A 29 16.27 -10.28 19.74
N ASP A 30 15.54 -9.15 19.71
CA ASP A 30 14.17 -9.15 19.19
C ASP A 30 14.13 -9.25 17.67
N ASP A 31 13.20 -10.08 17.17
CA ASP A 31 12.89 -10.13 15.74
C ASP A 31 12.27 -8.81 15.25
N LEU A 32 12.74 -8.36 14.08
CA LEU A 32 12.14 -7.30 13.29
C LEU A 32 11.72 -7.86 11.93
N ARG A 33 10.42 -7.80 11.65
CA ARG A 33 9.84 -8.29 10.39
C ARG A 33 9.09 -7.18 9.67
N PHE A 34 9.30 -7.13 8.37
CA PHE A 34 8.57 -6.26 7.45
C PHE A 34 8.60 -6.86 6.05
N SER A 35 7.64 -6.48 5.22
CA SER A 35 7.55 -6.92 3.84
C SER A 35 7.81 -5.76 2.88
N LEU A 36 8.28 -6.09 1.69
CA LEU A 36 8.39 -5.16 0.57
C LEU A 36 7.54 -5.68 -0.57
N LEU A 37 6.65 -4.86 -1.11
CA LEU A 37 6.00 -5.12 -2.39
C LEU A 37 6.86 -4.50 -3.50
N LEU A 38 7.40 -5.35 -4.38
CA LEU A 38 8.15 -4.95 -5.56
C LEU A 38 7.25 -5.03 -6.79
N LEU A 39 7.24 -3.98 -7.59
CA LEU A 39 6.46 -3.90 -8.82
C LEU A 39 7.38 -3.79 -10.03
N ASP A 40 7.08 -4.57 -11.07
CA ASP A 40 7.74 -4.51 -12.38
C ASP A 40 9.29 -4.51 -12.25
N ARG A 41 9.98 -3.46 -12.74
CA ARG A 41 11.44 -3.35 -12.76
C ARG A 41 12.10 -3.47 -11.38
N ALA A 42 11.37 -3.24 -10.29
CA ALA A 42 11.93 -3.39 -8.94
C ALA A 42 12.28 -4.86 -8.63
N ASN A 43 11.64 -5.84 -9.28
CA ASN A 43 11.97 -7.25 -9.13
C ASN A 43 13.40 -7.54 -9.60
N SER A 44 13.82 -6.97 -10.74
CA SER A 44 15.20 -7.07 -11.23
C SER A 44 16.23 -6.36 -10.34
N LEU A 45 15.77 -5.44 -9.48
CA LEU A 45 16.62 -4.72 -8.53
C LEU A 45 16.74 -5.41 -7.17
N LEU A 46 16.14 -6.60 -6.99
CA LEU A 46 16.15 -7.32 -5.73
C LEU A 46 17.55 -7.45 -5.11
N PRO A 47 18.63 -7.82 -5.83
CA PRO A 47 19.98 -7.88 -5.24
C PRO A 47 20.45 -6.55 -4.65
N TYR A 48 20.16 -5.44 -5.32
CA TYR A 48 20.51 -4.11 -4.84
C TYR A 48 19.66 -3.68 -3.64
N ILE A 49 18.39 -4.06 -3.63
CA ILE A 49 17.49 -3.79 -2.49
C ILE A 49 17.97 -4.56 -1.26
N VAL A 50 18.29 -5.85 -1.40
CA VAL A 50 18.83 -6.68 -0.32
C VAL A 50 20.14 -6.10 0.21
N HIS A 51 21.05 -5.70 -0.69
CA HIS A 51 22.30 -5.05 -0.30
C HIS A 51 22.05 -3.72 0.45
N ALA A 52 21.11 -2.90 -0.01
CA ALA A 52 20.76 -1.65 0.67
C ALA A 52 20.14 -1.89 2.06
N VAL A 53 19.33 -2.95 2.23
CA VAL A 53 18.77 -3.34 3.54
C VAL A 53 19.89 -3.81 4.48
N ARG A 54 20.89 -4.54 3.97
CA ARG A 54 22.06 -4.93 4.77
C ARG A 54 22.85 -3.70 5.25
N LEU A 55 23.16 -2.77 4.34
CA LEU A 55 23.83 -1.50 4.70
C LEU A 55 23.01 -0.68 5.71
N MET A 56 21.68 -0.70 5.60
CA MET A 56 20.78 -0.08 6.56
C MET A 56 20.90 -0.72 7.96
N GLY A 57 21.00 -2.05 8.03
CA GLY A 57 21.21 -2.77 9.28
C GLY A 57 22.56 -2.47 9.94
N GLU A 58 23.62 -2.35 9.14
CA GLU A 58 24.98 -1.99 9.59
C GLU A 58 25.06 -0.54 10.09
N ALA A 59 24.46 0.40 9.34
CA ALA A 59 24.39 1.81 9.73
C ALA A 59 23.49 2.03 10.97
N GLY A 60 22.46 1.21 11.12
CA GLY A 60 21.48 1.26 12.19
C GLY A 60 20.27 2.15 11.89
N ILE A 61 19.17 1.87 12.59
CA ILE A 61 17.86 2.50 12.44
C ILE A 61 17.28 2.94 13.80
N GLY A 62 16.21 3.74 13.75
CA GLY A 62 15.49 4.24 14.93
C GLY A 62 15.91 5.65 15.35
N SER A 63 15.37 6.11 16.49
CA SER A 63 15.65 7.44 17.05
C SER A 63 16.98 7.54 17.79
N GLY A 64 17.67 6.41 17.99
CA GLY A 64 18.91 6.31 18.75
C GLY A 64 18.72 6.36 20.26
N ARG A 65 19.65 5.72 20.97
CA ARG A 65 19.86 5.83 22.42
C ARG A 65 21.27 6.40 22.68
N ARG A 66 21.65 6.59 23.94
CA ARG A 66 23.03 6.99 24.31
C ARG A 66 24.10 6.08 23.70
N THR A 67 23.78 4.82 23.45
CA THR A 67 24.67 3.80 22.89
C THR A 67 24.69 3.75 21.35
N GLY A 68 23.91 4.60 20.67
CA GLY A 68 23.83 4.65 19.21
C GLY A 68 22.48 4.23 18.64
N LEU A 69 22.45 3.94 17.33
CA LEU A 69 21.28 3.45 16.62
C LEU A 69 21.13 1.92 16.78
N GLY A 70 19.90 1.41 16.67
CA GLY A 70 19.65 -0.03 16.68
C GLY A 70 20.13 -0.66 15.38
N ARG A 71 20.96 -1.69 15.46
CA ARG A 71 21.48 -2.41 14.29
C ARG A 71 20.76 -3.74 14.13
N PHE A 72 20.74 -4.26 12.92
CA PHE A 72 20.17 -5.58 12.65
C PHE A 72 20.96 -6.28 11.54
N THR A 73 20.85 -7.60 11.53
CA THR A 73 21.30 -8.44 10.42
C THR A 73 20.08 -9.09 9.77
N ILE A 74 20.14 -9.32 8.47
CA ILE A 74 19.10 -10.06 7.77
C ILE A 74 19.25 -11.52 8.18
N ALA A 75 18.24 -12.09 8.83
CA ALA A 75 18.19 -13.51 9.12
C ALA A 75 17.70 -14.29 7.89
N GLU A 76 16.58 -13.86 7.33
CA GLU A 76 15.89 -14.57 6.26
C GLU A 76 15.17 -13.58 5.33
N ILE A 77 15.08 -13.90 4.03
CA ILE A 77 14.20 -13.23 3.08
C ILE A 77 13.37 -14.29 2.35
N ARG A 78 12.06 -14.08 2.31
CA ARG A 78 11.12 -14.91 1.56
C ARG A 78 10.35 -14.10 0.53
N ALA A 79 10.03 -14.75 -0.59
CA ALA A 79 9.09 -14.26 -1.59
C ALA A 79 7.95 -15.26 -1.74
N GLY A 80 6.82 -14.98 -1.06
CA GLY A 80 5.78 -16.00 -0.89
C GLY A 80 6.34 -17.19 -0.09
N GLU A 81 6.30 -18.37 -0.68
CA GLU A 81 6.83 -19.60 -0.07
C GLU A 81 8.32 -19.82 -0.35
N ASP A 82 8.88 -19.13 -1.35
CA ASP A 82 10.27 -19.29 -1.78
C ASP A 82 11.23 -18.67 -0.74
N LEU A 83 12.19 -19.45 -0.25
CA LEU A 83 13.34 -18.94 0.52
C LEU A 83 14.35 -18.31 -0.45
N VAL A 84 14.47 -16.99 -0.40
CA VAL A 84 15.28 -16.18 -1.33
C VAL A 84 16.67 -15.92 -0.75
N TYR A 85 16.77 -15.75 0.56
CA TYR A 85 18.04 -15.57 1.27
C TYR A 85 17.94 -16.18 2.66
N ASP A 86 19.01 -16.85 3.07
CA ASP A 86 19.27 -17.26 4.45
C ASP A 86 20.69 -16.84 4.83
N ASN A 87 20.87 -16.42 6.08
CA ASN A 87 22.15 -15.92 6.58
C ASN A 87 23.23 -17.00 6.70
N GLN A 88 22.85 -18.29 6.73
CA GLN A 88 23.76 -19.42 6.85
C GLN A 88 24.53 -19.63 5.54
N GLU A 89 23.79 -19.73 4.43
CA GLU A 89 24.34 -19.89 3.09
C GLU A 89 24.89 -18.56 2.54
N ASN A 90 24.31 -17.44 2.96
CA ASN A 90 24.66 -16.09 2.52
C ASN A 90 24.64 -15.92 0.98
N ILE A 91 23.80 -16.72 0.31
CA ILE A 91 23.55 -16.67 -1.14
C ILE A 91 22.15 -16.09 -1.36
N LEU A 92 22.04 -15.18 -2.31
CA LEU A 92 20.76 -14.63 -2.75
C LEU A 92 20.28 -15.37 -4.00
N HIS A 93 19.14 -16.02 -3.90
CA HIS A 93 18.47 -16.69 -5.02
C HIS A 93 17.46 -15.75 -5.67
N GLN A 94 17.20 -15.94 -6.96
CA GLN A 94 16.06 -15.30 -7.61
C GLN A 94 14.78 -16.06 -7.21
N PRO A 95 13.70 -15.35 -6.86
CA PRO A 95 12.42 -16.01 -6.56
C PRO A 95 11.91 -16.74 -7.82
N VAL A 96 11.42 -17.96 -7.63
CA VAL A 96 10.89 -18.79 -8.72
C VAL A 96 9.49 -18.28 -9.09
N THR A 97 8.73 -17.85 -8.08
CA THR A 97 7.35 -17.41 -8.25
C THR A 97 7.22 -15.89 -8.10
N THR A 98 6.69 -15.23 -9.13
CA THR A 98 6.23 -13.84 -9.06
C THR A 98 4.75 -13.77 -9.35
N GLY A 99 4.02 -12.99 -8.54
CA GLY A 99 2.59 -12.76 -8.75
C GLY A 99 2.33 -11.84 -9.94
N LYS A 100 1.24 -12.07 -10.67
CA LYS A 100 0.72 -11.14 -11.68
C LYS A 100 -0.51 -10.44 -11.12
N ILE A 101 -0.46 -9.12 -11.06
CA ILE A 101 -1.60 -8.29 -10.69
C ILE A 101 -2.35 -7.96 -11.98
N ARG A 102 -3.65 -8.23 -12.02
CA ARG A 102 -4.51 -8.01 -13.19
C ARG A 102 -5.88 -7.52 -12.75
N LEU A 103 -6.59 -6.88 -13.68
CA LEU A 103 -8.01 -6.63 -13.53
C LEU A 103 -8.75 -7.90 -13.92
N ASP A 104 -9.24 -8.62 -12.92
CA ASP A 104 -10.02 -9.84 -13.13
C ASP A 104 -11.39 -9.53 -13.79
N PRO A 105 -12.04 -10.52 -14.41
CA PRO A 105 -13.41 -10.36 -14.88
C PRO A 105 -14.37 -9.98 -13.73
N CYS A 106 -15.44 -9.26 -14.08
CA CYS A 106 -16.53 -9.01 -13.16
C CYS A 106 -17.12 -10.36 -12.70
N PRO A 107 -17.37 -10.57 -11.39
CA PRO A 107 -17.99 -11.79 -10.92
C PRO A 107 -19.41 -11.94 -11.48
N ASP A 108 -19.80 -13.15 -11.85
CA ASP A 108 -21.16 -13.47 -12.35
C ASP A 108 -22.23 -13.33 -11.27
N ARG A 109 -21.84 -13.46 -10.00
CA ARG A 109 -22.74 -13.31 -8.86
C ARG A 109 -22.88 -11.85 -8.46
N GLY A 110 -24.13 -11.42 -8.27
CA GLY A 110 -24.44 -10.12 -7.69
C GLY A 110 -23.85 -10.01 -6.27
N ILE A 111 -23.23 -8.88 -5.97
CA ILE A 111 -22.71 -8.56 -4.63
C ILE A 111 -23.43 -7.33 -4.15
N SER A 112 -24.24 -7.49 -3.10
CA SER A 112 -25.11 -6.44 -2.56
C SER A 112 -24.55 -5.77 -1.31
N SER A 113 -23.55 -6.38 -0.66
CA SER A 113 -22.86 -5.82 0.49
C SER A 113 -21.39 -6.21 0.49
N LEU A 114 -20.53 -5.26 0.85
CA LEU A 114 -19.09 -5.45 0.95
C LEU A 114 -18.56 -4.67 2.14
N GLN A 115 -17.75 -5.31 2.99
CA GLN A 115 -16.99 -4.61 4.01
C GLN A 115 -15.58 -4.35 3.52
N VAL A 116 -15.10 -3.12 3.74
CA VAL A 116 -13.72 -2.72 3.47
C VAL A 116 -13.05 -2.37 4.78
N LEU A 117 -11.90 -2.98 5.02
CA LEU A 117 -11.03 -2.70 6.17
C LEU A 117 -9.85 -1.86 5.68
N LEU A 118 -9.57 -0.77 6.38
CA LEU A 118 -8.37 0.04 6.19
C LEU A 118 -7.33 -0.40 7.21
N HIS A 119 -6.41 -1.28 6.80
CA HIS A 119 -5.34 -1.82 7.66
C HIS A 119 -4.29 -0.79 8.01
N THR A 120 -4.02 0.13 7.09
CA THR A 120 -3.14 1.27 7.34
C THR A 120 -3.84 2.58 6.97
N PRO A 121 -3.45 3.73 7.56
CA PRO A 121 -4.15 4.99 7.32
C PRO A 121 -4.27 5.33 5.84
N LEU A 122 -5.50 5.51 5.37
CA LEU A 122 -5.82 5.94 4.02
C LEU A 122 -5.79 7.46 3.94
N ARG A 123 -4.99 8.00 3.01
CA ARG A 123 -4.83 9.44 2.82
C ARG A 123 -5.32 9.85 1.44
N LEU A 124 -6.47 10.52 1.40
CA LEU A 124 -7.06 11.05 0.18
C LEU A 124 -6.90 12.58 0.13
N LYS A 125 -6.78 13.14 -1.08
CA LYS A 125 -6.80 14.60 -1.27
C LYS A 125 -8.27 15.04 -1.21
N GLN A 126 -8.70 15.62 -0.09
CA GLN A 126 -9.99 16.32 -0.02
C GLN A 126 -9.78 17.78 0.35
N HIS A 127 -10.62 18.64 -0.23
CA HIS A 127 -10.62 20.09 -0.09
C HIS A 127 -10.82 20.50 1.38
N ASN A 128 -9.71 20.69 2.10
CA ASN A 128 -9.56 21.38 3.38
C ASN A 128 -10.57 21.07 4.52
N ARG A 129 -11.35 20.01 4.43
CA ARG A 129 -12.24 19.53 5.49
C ARG A 129 -11.96 18.06 5.77
N LEU A 130 -11.61 17.76 7.02
CA LEU A 130 -11.53 16.41 7.57
C LEU A 130 -12.95 15.85 7.64
N LYS A 131 -13.50 15.39 6.52
CA LYS A 131 -14.69 14.55 6.59
C LYS A 131 -14.25 13.18 7.11
N MET A 132 -14.86 12.73 8.20
CA MET A 132 -14.66 11.38 8.75
C MET A 132 -15.55 10.34 8.05
N ASP A 133 -16.01 10.65 6.84
CA ASP A 133 -16.71 9.72 5.97
C ASP A 133 -15.76 9.17 4.90
N LEU A 134 -16.11 8.01 4.34
CA LEU A 134 -15.48 7.47 3.14
C LEU A 134 -16.58 7.08 2.16
N PRO A 135 -17.18 8.06 1.45
CA PRO A 135 -18.14 7.79 0.39
C PRO A 135 -17.55 6.84 -0.67
N PHE A 136 -18.38 5.97 -1.21
CA PHE A 136 -17.90 4.89 -2.09
C PHE A 136 -17.31 5.44 -3.41
N ASP A 137 -17.90 6.48 -4.00
CA ASP A 137 -17.37 7.17 -5.18
C ASP A 137 -15.97 7.76 -4.96
N THR A 138 -15.75 8.34 -3.77
CA THR A 138 -14.45 8.88 -3.36
C THR A 138 -13.41 7.77 -3.24
N PHE A 139 -13.80 6.63 -2.67
CA PHE A 139 -12.96 5.44 -2.56
C PHE A 139 -12.62 4.85 -3.93
N ILE A 140 -13.61 4.63 -4.79
CA ILE A 140 -13.42 4.12 -6.16
C ILE A 140 -12.56 5.06 -7.01
N ARG A 141 -12.74 6.38 -6.90
CA ARG A 141 -11.88 7.35 -7.58
C ARG A 141 -10.41 7.21 -7.15
N ALA A 142 -10.15 6.90 -5.88
CA ALA A 142 -8.78 6.67 -5.41
C ALA A 142 -8.18 5.39 -5.98
N CYS A 143 -8.98 4.32 -6.07
CA CYS A 143 -8.60 3.06 -6.70
C CYS A 143 -8.29 3.23 -8.19
N LEU A 144 -9.20 3.84 -8.95
CA LEU A 144 -9.02 4.10 -10.38
C LEU A 144 -7.77 4.92 -10.68
N ARG A 145 -7.54 6.00 -9.92
CA ARG A 145 -6.31 6.80 -10.06
C ARG A 145 -5.05 5.99 -9.80
N ARG A 146 -5.09 5.04 -8.87
CA ARG A 146 -3.94 4.18 -8.54
C ARG A 146 -3.67 3.18 -9.64
N ILE A 147 -4.72 2.53 -10.14
CA ILE A 147 -4.66 1.58 -11.27
C ILE A 147 -4.08 2.29 -12.49
N ALA A 148 -4.70 3.39 -12.93
CA ALA A 148 -4.23 4.18 -14.07
C ALA A 148 -2.75 4.55 -13.94
N ALA A 149 -2.33 5.07 -12.78
CA ALA A 149 -0.93 5.47 -12.56
C ALA A 149 0.06 4.30 -12.57
N LEU A 150 -0.34 3.12 -12.10
CA LEU A 150 0.53 1.94 -12.09
C LEU A 150 0.62 1.30 -13.46
N GLU A 151 -0.51 1.11 -14.14
CA GLU A 151 -0.56 0.51 -15.47
C GLU A 151 0.11 1.41 -16.52
N GLU A 152 -0.04 2.73 -16.42
CA GLU A 152 0.71 3.68 -17.25
C GLU A 152 2.23 3.61 -17.00
N ALA A 153 2.64 3.39 -15.76
CA ALA A 153 4.05 3.41 -15.39
C ALA A 153 4.75 2.06 -15.60
N TYR A 154 4.04 0.95 -15.45
CA TYR A 154 4.58 -0.40 -15.26
C TYR A 154 3.79 -1.50 -15.97
N GLY A 155 2.63 -1.19 -16.52
CA GLY A 155 1.79 -2.11 -17.27
C GLY A 155 1.91 -1.86 -18.78
N GLN A 156 0.80 -2.01 -19.49
CA GLN A 156 0.72 -1.80 -20.94
C GLN A 156 0.12 -0.44 -21.31
N GLY A 157 0.11 0.52 -20.38
CA GLY A 157 -0.54 1.82 -20.53
C GLY A 157 -1.79 1.96 -19.66
N GLU A 158 -2.31 3.19 -19.53
CA GLU A 158 -3.57 3.46 -18.83
C GLU A 158 -4.72 2.58 -19.36
N PRO A 159 -5.44 1.82 -18.49
CA PRO A 159 -6.49 0.92 -18.95
C PRO A 159 -7.67 1.69 -19.53
N ASP A 160 -8.24 1.15 -20.61
CA ASP A 160 -9.46 1.68 -21.22
C ASP A 160 -10.68 1.30 -20.36
N LEU A 161 -10.99 2.17 -19.40
CA LEU A 161 -12.11 2.03 -18.46
C LEU A 161 -13.06 3.22 -18.60
N ASP A 162 -14.35 2.98 -18.35
CA ASP A 162 -15.35 4.05 -18.19
C ASP A 162 -15.16 4.77 -16.83
N TYR A 163 -14.06 5.52 -16.67
CA TYR A 163 -13.72 6.20 -15.42
C TYR A 163 -14.84 7.08 -14.89
N ARG A 164 -15.51 7.80 -15.80
CA ARG A 164 -16.58 8.72 -15.44
C ARG A 164 -17.82 7.96 -14.99
N GLY A 165 -18.31 7.01 -15.79
CA GLY A 165 -19.52 6.26 -15.45
C GLY A 165 -19.32 5.34 -14.24
N LEU A 166 -18.13 4.76 -14.05
CA LEU A 166 -17.79 3.99 -12.84
C LEU A 166 -17.95 4.86 -11.58
N VAL A 167 -17.44 6.09 -11.60
CA VAL A 167 -17.55 7.01 -10.47
C VAL A 167 -19.00 7.46 -10.26
N GLU A 168 -19.74 7.75 -11.34
CA GLU A 168 -21.16 8.12 -11.26
C GLU A 168 -22.02 6.98 -10.66
N ARG A 169 -21.79 5.73 -11.07
CA ARG A 169 -22.46 4.54 -10.52
C ARG A 169 -22.05 4.28 -9.07
N ALA A 170 -20.76 4.45 -8.74
CA ALA A 170 -20.28 4.36 -7.37
C ALA A 170 -20.94 5.38 -6.43
N GLY A 171 -21.37 6.54 -6.94
CA GLY A 171 -22.13 7.54 -6.19
C GLY A 171 -23.52 7.07 -5.72
N ARG A 172 -24.05 5.99 -6.29
CA ARG A 172 -25.35 5.40 -5.91
C ARG A 172 -25.23 4.38 -4.77
N VAL A 173 -24.01 3.94 -4.47
CA VAL A 173 -23.73 2.96 -3.41
C VAL A 173 -23.84 3.61 -2.05
N LYS A 174 -24.61 3.00 -1.15
CA LYS A 174 -24.88 3.51 0.19
C LYS A 174 -23.77 3.09 1.16
N VAL A 175 -23.40 4.01 2.03
CA VAL A 175 -22.54 3.72 3.19
C VAL A 175 -23.42 3.17 4.31
N GLY A 176 -23.08 1.99 4.80
CA GLY A 176 -23.72 1.33 5.94
C GLY A 176 -22.94 1.60 7.25
N LYS A 177 -22.73 0.55 8.05
CA LYS A 177 -21.98 0.66 9.30
C LYS A 177 -20.53 1.10 9.01
N SER A 178 -20.06 2.08 9.77
CA SER A 178 -18.71 2.62 9.65
C SER A 178 -18.11 2.83 11.03
N SER A 179 -16.86 2.42 11.20
CA SER A 179 -15.99 2.76 12.34
C SER A 179 -14.79 3.60 11.91
N ILE A 180 -14.86 4.17 10.70
CA ILE A 180 -13.80 5.01 10.15
C ILE A 180 -13.57 6.21 11.07
N ARG A 181 -12.31 6.41 11.39
CA ARG A 181 -11.84 7.53 12.21
C ARG A 181 -10.51 8.04 11.71
N TRP A 182 -10.19 9.28 12.06
CA TRP A 182 -8.85 9.79 11.85
C TRP A 182 -7.88 9.10 12.81
N HIS A 183 -6.90 8.39 12.25
CA HIS A 183 -5.88 7.69 13.02
C HIS A 183 -4.55 8.46 12.98
N PRO A 184 -4.04 8.92 14.14
CA PRO A 184 -2.74 9.57 14.20
C PRO A 184 -1.64 8.54 13.96
N LEU A 185 -0.80 8.80 12.96
CA LEU A 185 0.41 8.02 12.70
C LEU A 185 1.54 8.99 12.37
N PHE A 186 2.74 8.73 12.89
CA PHE A 186 3.90 9.60 12.69
C PHE A 186 5.14 8.76 12.38
N ARG A 187 6.03 9.34 11.58
CA ARG A 187 7.40 8.83 11.43
C ARG A 187 8.41 9.87 11.84
N TRP A 188 9.58 9.42 12.27
CA TRP A 188 10.74 10.29 12.40
C TRP A 188 11.40 10.54 11.03
N SER A 189 11.96 11.73 10.83
CA SER A 189 12.69 12.09 9.62
C SER A 189 14.10 12.48 9.97
N ASN A 190 15.08 11.61 9.72
CA ASN A 190 16.49 11.91 10.02
C ASN A 190 17.01 13.13 9.25
N ARG A 191 16.57 13.33 8.01
CA ARG A 191 16.95 14.49 7.17
C ARG A 191 16.48 15.82 7.75
N GLN A 192 15.27 15.86 8.31
CA GLN A 192 14.63 17.10 8.80
C GLN A 192 14.61 17.18 10.33
N LYS A 193 15.10 16.14 11.02
CA LYS A 193 15.07 15.96 12.48
C LYS A 193 13.72 16.29 13.12
N GLN A 194 12.62 15.87 12.49
CA GLN A 194 11.26 16.14 12.97
C GLN A 194 10.31 14.96 12.76
N LYS A 195 9.23 14.94 13.54
CA LYS A 195 8.10 14.01 13.35
C LYS A 195 7.25 14.48 12.15
N ILE A 196 7.08 13.59 11.18
CA ILE A 196 6.24 13.82 10.00
C ILE A 196 4.94 13.03 10.16
N SER A 197 3.82 13.72 10.01
CA SER A 197 2.50 13.10 10.07
C SER A 197 2.22 12.22 8.86
N LEU A 198 1.87 10.97 9.14
CA LEU A 198 1.33 9.96 8.24
C LEU A 198 -0.15 9.67 8.55
N ALA A 199 -0.80 10.55 9.32
CA ALA A 199 -2.18 10.36 9.75
C ALA A 199 -3.16 10.33 8.56
N GLY A 200 -4.24 9.57 8.72
CA GLY A 200 -5.25 9.30 7.70
C GLY A 200 -6.47 8.58 8.26
N LEU A 201 -7.39 8.18 7.38
CA LEU A 201 -8.58 7.41 7.77
C LEU A 201 -8.19 5.95 8.04
N ALA A 202 -8.63 5.39 9.17
CA ALA A 202 -8.49 3.97 9.48
C ALA A 202 -9.76 3.42 10.12
N GLY A 203 -9.96 2.10 10.08
CA GLY A 203 -11.15 1.43 10.58
C GLY A 203 -11.82 0.59 9.47
N ASN A 204 -13.10 0.31 9.64
CA ASN A 204 -13.89 -0.44 8.65
C ASN A 204 -15.13 0.34 8.21
N VAL A 205 -15.57 0.06 6.99
CA VAL A 205 -16.78 0.62 6.40
C VAL A 205 -17.49 -0.45 5.57
N THR A 206 -18.80 -0.55 5.73
CA THR A 206 -19.64 -1.44 4.92
C THR A 206 -20.35 -0.62 3.85
N TYR A 207 -20.32 -1.11 2.61
CA TYR A 207 -21.05 -0.57 1.48
C TYR A 207 -22.21 -1.48 1.10
N ARG A 208 -23.29 -0.89 0.56
CA ARG A 208 -24.49 -1.61 0.10
C ARG A 208 -25.00 -1.03 -1.23
N GLY A 209 -25.33 -1.90 -2.17
CA GLY A 209 -25.78 -1.54 -3.53
C GLY A 209 -25.27 -2.53 -4.57
N GLU A 210 -25.27 -2.15 -5.85
CA GLU A 210 -24.66 -2.95 -6.92
C GLU A 210 -23.13 -2.85 -6.86
N LEU A 211 -22.47 -3.87 -6.31
CA LEU A 211 -21.02 -3.82 -6.03
C LEU A 211 -20.18 -4.70 -6.95
N ALA A 212 -20.80 -5.62 -7.69
CA ALA A 212 -20.11 -6.62 -8.52
C ALA A 212 -19.11 -5.99 -9.50
N GLU A 213 -19.52 -4.91 -10.21
CA GLU A 213 -18.68 -4.22 -11.20
C GLU A 213 -17.39 -3.63 -10.62
N PHE A 214 -17.37 -3.34 -9.32
CA PHE A 214 -16.22 -2.72 -8.65
C PHE A 214 -15.23 -3.74 -8.09
N ILE A 215 -15.60 -5.02 -7.98
CA ILE A 215 -14.76 -6.05 -7.34
C ILE A 215 -13.39 -6.19 -8.01
N PRO A 216 -13.26 -6.24 -9.35
CA PRO A 216 -11.95 -6.30 -9.99
C PRO A 216 -11.03 -5.14 -9.61
N LEU A 217 -11.57 -3.92 -9.59
CA LEU A 217 -10.82 -2.71 -9.23
C LEU A 217 -10.35 -2.79 -7.78
N LEU A 218 -11.22 -3.26 -6.89
CA LEU A 218 -10.93 -3.37 -5.46
C LEU A 218 -9.93 -4.48 -5.14
N ARG A 219 -10.01 -5.63 -5.83
CA ARG A 219 -9.05 -6.74 -5.68
C ARG A 219 -7.66 -6.39 -6.20
N TYR A 220 -7.58 -5.63 -7.30
CA TYR A 220 -6.33 -5.04 -7.73
C TYR A 220 -5.76 -4.13 -6.63
N CYS A 221 -6.58 -3.23 -6.10
CA CYS A 221 -6.17 -2.23 -5.12
C CYS A 221 -5.81 -2.80 -3.74
N GLU A 222 -6.36 -3.96 -3.37
CA GLU A 222 -5.98 -4.75 -2.19
C GLU A 222 -4.50 -5.17 -2.22
N GLN A 223 -3.94 -5.39 -3.41
CA GLN A 223 -2.56 -5.84 -3.59
C GLN A 223 -1.54 -4.68 -3.62
N VAL A 224 -1.94 -3.49 -4.06
CA VAL A 224 -0.99 -2.40 -4.40
C VAL A 224 -1.04 -1.16 -3.50
N ASN A 225 -1.94 -1.15 -2.51
CA ASN A 225 -2.32 -0.02 -1.69
C ASN A 225 -2.84 1.19 -2.50
N ILE A 226 -3.61 2.08 -1.87
CA ILE A 226 -4.21 3.25 -2.53
C ILE A 226 -3.98 4.57 -1.80
N GLY A 227 -4.21 5.69 -2.50
CA GLY A 227 -4.11 7.02 -1.92
C GLY A 227 -2.68 7.59 -1.93
N LYS A 228 -2.39 8.50 -1.01
CA LYS A 228 -1.09 9.19 -0.94
C LYS A 228 -0.09 8.40 -0.09
N GLN A 229 1.17 8.51 -0.48
CA GLN A 229 2.31 8.00 0.30
C GLN A 229 2.25 6.48 0.50
N THR A 230 1.73 5.75 -0.49
CA THR A 230 1.67 4.27 -0.50
C THR A 230 3.03 3.63 -0.32
N VAL A 231 4.12 4.27 -0.76
CA VAL A 231 5.51 3.81 -0.54
C VAL A 231 5.83 3.53 0.94
N PHE A 232 5.18 4.24 1.87
CA PHE A 232 5.33 4.05 3.32
C PHE A 232 4.32 3.04 3.90
N GLY A 233 3.67 2.24 3.04
CA GLY A 233 2.71 1.22 3.45
C GLY A 233 1.31 1.75 3.75
N LEU A 234 1.04 3.03 3.50
CA LEU A 234 -0.27 3.64 3.71
C LEU A 234 -1.31 3.18 2.69
N GLY A 235 -2.58 3.21 3.10
CA GLY A 235 -3.72 2.85 2.27
C GLY A 235 -3.81 1.38 1.88
N LYS A 236 -3.30 0.48 2.74
CA LYS A 236 -3.54 -0.96 2.64
C LYS A 236 -5.00 -1.23 2.99
N ILE A 237 -5.71 -1.88 2.08
CA ILE A 237 -7.12 -2.24 2.24
C ILE A 237 -7.27 -3.75 2.28
N ARG A 238 -8.37 -4.24 2.86
CA ARG A 238 -8.81 -5.63 2.73
C ARG A 238 -10.31 -5.67 2.49
N LEU A 239 -10.72 -6.51 1.56
CA LEU A 239 -12.13 -6.78 1.27
C LEU A 239 -12.60 -7.96 2.12
N VAL A 240 -13.73 -7.78 2.81
CA VAL A 240 -14.39 -8.82 3.60
C VAL A 240 -15.82 -8.95 3.09
N GLY A 241 -16.11 -10.11 2.51
CA GLY A 241 -17.37 -10.43 1.84
C GLY A 241 -17.24 -11.64 0.93
#